data_AF-U2R7E9-F1
#
_entry.id   AF-U2R7E9-F1
#
_cell.length_a   1.000
_cell.length_b   1.000
_cell.length_c   1.000
_cell.angle_alpha   90.00
_cell.angle_beta   90.00
_cell.angle_gamma   90.00
#
_symmetry.space_group_name_H-M   'P 1'
#
loop_
_entity.id
_entity.type
_entity.pdbx_description
1 polymer ?
#
loop_
_entity_poly.entity_id
_entity_poly.type
_entity_poly.pdbx_seq_one_letter_code
_entity_poly.pdbx_strand_id
1 'polypeptide(L)' 'MKNMKKLALLLVGLGALSCTNAKLVDYNTTRLNHIEDYLNENKPNPGSQRYRSLEREAEKWVEEQQQEQQQ' A
#
# COMPACT_ATOMS: atom_id res chain seq x y z
N MET A 1 34.96 -14.21 14.47
CA MET A 1 34.35 -12.96 15.00
C MET A 1 34.32 -11.79 14.01
N LYS A 2 35.36 -11.56 13.17
CA LYS A 2 35.42 -10.40 12.25
C LYS A 2 34.27 -10.33 11.23
N ASN A 3 33.79 -11.49 10.75
CA ASN A 3 32.69 -11.58 9.77
C ASN A 3 31.30 -11.43 10.40
N MET A 4 31.10 -11.86 11.65
CA MET A 4 29.84 -11.66 12.40
C MET A 4 29.55 -10.18 12.66
N LYS A 5 30.59 -9.38 12.98
CA LYS A 5 30.44 -7.94 13.17
C LYS A 5 30.00 -7.24 11.88
N LYS A 6 30.47 -7.70 10.71
CA LYS A 6 30.03 -7.20 9.41
C LYS A 6 28.57 -7.57 9.12
N LEU A 7 28.16 -8.81 9.45
CA LEU A 7 26.78 -9.26 9.28
C LEU A 7 25.80 -8.49 10.18
N ALA A 8 26.18 -8.24 11.43
CA ALA A 8 25.40 -7.44 12.36
C ALA A 8 25.23 -5.98 11.87
N LEU A 9 26.30 -5.36 11.36
CA LEU A 9 26.25 -4.03 10.77
C LEU A 9 25.33 -3.97 9.54
N LEU A 10 25.31 -5.01 8.72
CA LEU A 10 24.49 -5.09 7.51
C LEU A 10 22.99 -5.23 7.85
N LEU A 11 22.66 -6.06 8.85
CA LEU A 11 21.29 -6.23 9.34
C LEU A 11 20.75 -4.96 10.01
N VAL A 12 21.57 -4.27 10.82
CA VAL A 12 21.20 -2.98 11.43
C VAL A 12 21.01 -1.90 10.38
N GLY A 13 21.87 -1.85 9.35
CA GLY A 13 21.76 -0.90 8.25
C GLY A 13 20.48 -1.08 7.43
N LEU A 14 20.10 -2.32 7.13
CA LEU A 14 18.85 -2.63 6.42
C LEU A 14 17.61 -2.33 7.28
N GLY A 15 17.64 -2.66 8.58
CA GLY A 15 16.53 -2.39 9.50
C GLY A 15 16.29 -0.90 9.78
N ALA A 16 17.33 -0.06 9.70
CA ALA A 16 17.18 1.38 9.84
C ALA A 16 16.49 2.04 8.64
N LEU A 17 16.70 1.52 7.42
CA LEU A 17 16.10 2.05 6.18
C LEU A 17 14.63 1.66 6.01
N SER A 18 14.18 0.57 6.63
CA SER A 18 12.77 0.14 6.53
C SER A 18 11.80 1.01 7.35
N CYS A 19 12.29 1.71 8.37
CA CYS A 19 11.43 2.45 9.30
C CYS A 19 11.28 3.94 8.98
N THR A 20 12.12 4.51 8.11
CA THR A 20 12.15 5.96 7.84
C THR A 20 10.94 6.46 7.07
N ASN A 21 10.30 5.61 6.24
CA ASN A 21 9.15 6.03 5.43
C ASN A 21 7.79 5.52 5.94
N ALA A 22 7.75 4.74 7.03
CA ALA A 22 6.51 4.15 7.52
C ALA A 22 5.44 5.21 7.85
N LYS A 23 5.82 6.32 8.51
CA LYS A 23 4.89 7.41 8.85
C LYS A 23 4.34 8.15 7.62
N LEU A 24 5.16 8.33 6.58
CA LEU A 24 4.73 9.03 5.36
C LEU A 24 3.76 8.16 4.55
N VAL A 25 4.07 6.87 4.44
CA VAL A 25 3.18 5.90 3.81
C VAL A 25 1.86 5.85 4.57
N ASP A 26 1.90 5.66 5.89
CA ASP A 26 0.70 5.61 6.75
C ASP A 26 -0.17 6.87 6.66
N TYR A 27 0.45 8.05 6.68
CA TYR A 27 -0.25 9.32 6.50
C TYR A 27 -0.98 9.41 5.15
N ASN A 28 -0.30 9.05 4.06
CA ASN A 28 -0.90 9.11 2.73
C ASN A 28 -1.99 8.05 2.56
N THR A 29 -1.79 6.83 3.09
CA THR A 29 -2.82 5.79 3.12
C THR A 29 -4.06 6.27 3.87
N THR A 30 -3.89 6.86 5.05
CA THR A 30 -5.01 7.40 5.84
C THR A 30 -5.79 8.46 5.09
N ARG A 31 -5.10 9.37 4.38
CA ARG A 31 -5.75 10.42 3.58
C ARG A 31 -6.53 9.86 2.40
N LEU A 32 -5.96 8.89 1.68
CA LEU A 32 -6.66 8.24 0.56
C LEU A 32 -7.90 7.49 1.05
N ASN A 33 -7.78 6.76 2.16
CA ASN A 33 -8.93 6.08 2.78
C ASN A 33 -10.06 7.07 3.09
N HIS A 34 -9.71 8.20 3.73
CA HIS A 34 -10.69 9.22 4.08
C HIS A 34 -11.40 9.82 2.86
N ILE A 35 -10.66 10.07 1.77
CA ILE A 35 -11.23 10.59 0.51
C ILE A 35 -12.18 9.56 -0.11
N GLU A 36 -11.76 8.29 -0.17
CA GLU A 36 -12.60 7.21 -0.70
C GLU A 36 -13.88 7.02 0.08
N ASP A 37 -13.81 7.08 1.42
CA ASP A 37 -14.98 6.98 2.29
C ASP A 37 -15.92 8.17 2.06
N TYR A 38 -15.39 9.39 2.08
CA TYR A 38 -16.17 10.61 1.82
C TYR A 38 -16.89 10.56 0.47
N LEU A 39 -16.19 10.19 -0.61
CA LEU A 39 -16.79 10.12 -1.95
C LEU A 39 -17.80 8.98 -2.08
N ASN A 40 -17.62 7.89 -1.34
CA ASN A 40 -18.57 6.79 -1.33
C ASN A 40 -19.86 7.13 -0.54
N GLU A 41 -19.75 7.92 0.52
CA GLU A 41 -20.87 8.44 1.30
C GLU A 41 -21.61 9.59 0.60
N ASN A 42 -20.87 10.42 -0.15
CA ASN A 42 -21.36 11.63 -0.80
C ASN A 42 -21.39 11.49 -2.32
N LYS A 43 -21.91 10.36 -2.83
CA LYS A 43 -21.92 10.10 -4.28
C LYS A 43 -22.65 11.21 -5.04
N PRO A 44 -21.99 11.88 -6.00
CA PRO A 44 -22.59 13.01 -6.71
C PRO A 44 -23.73 12.59 -7.65
N ASN A 45 -23.74 11.33 -8.11
CA ASN A 45 -24.81 10.79 -8.94
C ASN A 45 -25.14 9.34 -8.54
N PRO A 46 -26.43 8.98 -8.37
CA PRO A 46 -26.85 7.59 -8.26
C PRO A 46 -26.33 6.77 -9.46
N GLY A 47 -25.65 5.67 -9.18
CA GLY A 47 -25.08 4.79 -10.22
C GLY A 47 -23.65 5.15 -10.67
N SER A 48 -23.05 6.22 -10.14
CA SER A 48 -21.60 6.43 -10.30
C SER A 48 -20.80 5.29 -9.67
N GLN A 49 -19.73 4.88 -10.35
CA GLN A 49 -18.81 3.88 -9.83
C GLN A 49 -18.20 4.39 -8.51
N ARG A 50 -17.97 3.46 -7.57
CA ARG A 50 -17.26 3.78 -6.33
C ARG A 50 -15.83 4.21 -6.71
N TYR A 51 -15.46 5.42 -6.29
CA TYR A 51 -14.10 5.91 -6.42
C TYR A 51 -13.13 4.98 -5.65
N ARG A 52 -11.98 4.71 -6.24
CA ARG A 52 -10.87 3.94 -5.67
C ARG A 52 -9.56 4.65 -6.02
N SER A 53 -8.54 4.54 -5.16
CA SER A 53 -7.20 4.98 -5.52
C SER A 53 -6.61 4.10 -6.62
N LEU A 54 -5.65 4.65 -7.37
CA LEU A 54 -4.96 3.92 -8.44
C LEU A 54 -4.23 2.68 -7.91
N GLU A 55 -3.69 2.76 -6.70
CA GLU A 55 -3.05 1.63 -6.03
C GLU A 55 -4.04 0.48 -5.82
N ARG A 56 -5.26 0.77 -5.35
CA ARG A 56 -6.30 -0.25 -5.14
C ARG A 56 -6.85 -0.81 -6.45
N GLU A 57 -6.90 0.00 -7.50
CA GLU A 57 -7.26 -0.47 -8.84
C GLU A 57 -6.21 -1.41 -9.41
N ALA A 58 -4.92 -1.12 -9.19
CA ALA A 58 -3.82 -2.00 -9.58
C ALA A 58 -3.85 -3.31 -8.79
N GLU A 59 -4.10 -3.27 -7.48
CA GLU A 59 -4.26 -4.47 -6.64
C GLU A 59 -5.42 -5.36 -7.16
N LYS A 60 -6.58 -4.76 -7.41
CA LYS A 60 -7.74 -5.46 -7.97
C LYS A 60 -7.42 -6.11 -9.33
N TRP A 61 -6.71 -5.40 -10.19
CA TRP A 61 -6.30 -5.95 -11.49
C TRP A 61 -5.38 -7.16 -11.33
N VAL A 62 -4.41 -7.11 -10.40
CA VAL A 62 -3.53 -8.25 -10.11
C VAL A 62 -4.32 -9.45 -9.58
N GLU A 63 -5.27 -9.22 -8.66
CA GLU A 63 -6.14 -10.28 -8.13
C GLU A 63 -6.98 -10.94 -9.22
N GLU A 64 -7.55 -10.14 -10.14
CA GLU A 64 -8.35 -10.64 -11.27
C GLU A 64 -7.49 -11.51 -12.20
N GLN A 65 -6.28 -11.07 -12.53
CA GLN A 65 -5.35 -11.87 -13.35
C GLN A 65 -4.96 -13.20 -12.68
N GLN A 66 -4.80 -13.22 -11.35
CA GLN A 66 -4.50 -14.45 -10.62
C GLN A 66 -5.68 -15.42 -10.57
N GLN A 67 -6.91 -14.91 -10.51
CA GLN A 67 -8.13 -15.72 -10.51
C GLN A 67 -8.40 -16.33 -11.89
N GLU A 68 -8.14 -15.59 -12.97
CA GLU A 68 -8.24 -16.08 -14.35
C GLU A 68 -7.25 -17.21 -14.64
N GLN A 69 -6.06 -17.18 -14.05
CA GLN A 69 -5.06 -18.25 -14.21
C GLN A 69 -5.38 -19.53 -13.43
N GLN A 70 -6.29 -19.47 -12.45
CA GLN A 70 -6.68 -20.59 -11.60
C GLN A 70 -7.95 -21.31 -12.11
N GLN A 71 -8.60 -20.79 -13.16
CA GLN A 71 -9.79 -21.37 -13.82
C GLN A 71 -9.41 -22.06 -15.13
#